data_AF-A0A1E5Q328-F1
#
_entry.id   AF-A0A1E5Q328-F1
#
_cell.length_a   1.000
_cell.length_b   1.000
_cell.length_c   1.000
_cell.angle_alpha   90.00
_cell.angle_beta   90.00
_cell.angle_gamma   90.00
#
_symmetry.space_group_name_H-M   'P 1'
#
loop_
_entity.id
_entity.type
_entity.pdbx_description
1 polymer ?
#
loop_
_entity_poly.entity_id
_entity_poly.type
_entity_poly.pdbx_seq_one_letter_code
_entity_poly.pdbx_strand_id
1 'polypeptide(L)'
;MTKNILKQHLKWYAVLEIPKDLRGHFGKARFKETLKTDSEAIARRRAAPLIATWKGKIEAARTGTDDSVLQDIKFWQHALSTTTTEDEETIIRDFAVEAAEKLELQEEGAGVRMYKTIIGELIPTDQYIDEWLASLSDTSKTKDMKRREVERFAVVFPTLDTITKKAVKRWCVGLMGEGGLKLKTITKNLSFLRSYWSYLESVEVVSDEYEPLHNLGFSTKSSKASKQDETVPFSAGDVVKLRAEAEKKKDTKLVDLITLAMWSGARIEELCSLTEALDQMKGGNTWEPVDYHSDF
;
A
#
# COMPACT_ATOMS: atom_id res chain seq x y z
N MET A 1 22.64 24.61 15.81
CA MET A 1 22.01 24.52 14.48
C MET A 1 23.11 24.58 13.44
N THR A 2 23.30 23.51 12.67
CA THR A 2 24.26 23.48 11.57
C THR A 2 23.84 24.55 10.54
N LYS A 3 24.68 25.57 10.34
CA LYS A 3 24.46 26.56 9.28
C LYS A 3 24.70 25.86 7.95
N ASN A 4 23.62 25.45 7.29
CA ASN A 4 23.65 24.82 5.96
C ASN A 4 23.79 25.85 4.82
N ILE A 5 24.27 27.05 5.15
CA ILE A 5 24.57 28.12 4.20
C ILE A 5 26.00 28.64 4.40
N LEU A 6 26.67 28.93 3.30
CA LEU A 6 28.06 29.40 3.27
C LEU A 6 28.18 30.62 2.36
N LYS A 7 28.82 31.69 2.84
CA LYS A 7 29.09 32.90 2.05
C LYS A 7 30.44 32.76 1.34
N GLN A 8 30.46 32.95 0.02
CA GLN A 8 31.69 32.91 -0.78
C GLN A 8 31.60 33.92 -1.94
N HIS A 9 32.62 34.78 -2.10
CA HIS A 9 32.68 35.83 -3.13
C HIS A 9 31.37 36.62 -3.30
N LEU A 10 30.85 37.16 -2.18
CA LEU A 10 29.60 37.93 -2.08
C LEU A 10 28.29 37.16 -2.29
N LYS A 11 28.32 35.92 -2.78
CA LYS A 11 27.12 35.09 -2.95
C LYS A 11 26.99 34.06 -1.83
N TRP A 12 25.76 33.71 -1.49
CA TRP A 12 25.45 32.61 -0.59
C TRP A 12 25.29 31.29 -1.36
N TYR A 13 25.65 30.21 -0.69
CA TYR A 13 25.57 28.83 -1.18
C TYR A 13 24.85 27.97 -0.14
N ALA A 14 24.00 27.05 -0.56
CA ALA A 14 23.57 25.94 0.29
C ALA A 14 24.66 24.89 0.32
N VAL A 15 24.91 24.31 1.50
CA VAL A 15 25.89 23.24 1.70
C VAL A 15 25.33 22.19 2.65
N LEU A 16 25.43 20.91 2.24
CA LEU A 16 25.12 19.76 3.10
C LEU A 16 26.23 18.72 2.99
N GLU A 17 26.83 18.36 4.12
CA GLU A 17 27.86 17.32 4.19
C GLU A 17 27.26 15.94 3.98
N ILE A 18 27.93 15.11 3.17
CA ILE A 18 27.51 13.74 2.88
C ILE A 18 28.14 12.80 3.91
N PRO A 19 27.36 11.90 4.54
CA PRO A 19 27.87 10.86 5.46
C PRO A 19 29.02 10.05 4.84
N LYS A 20 30.06 9.73 5.64
CA LYS A 20 31.32 9.14 5.14
C LYS A 20 31.10 7.85 4.35
N ASP A 21 30.17 7.03 4.82
CA ASP A 21 29.67 5.79 4.22
C ASP A 21 29.11 5.97 2.81
N LEU A 22 28.50 7.13 2.52
CA LEU A 22 27.84 7.39 1.24
C LEU A 22 28.67 8.26 0.27
N ARG A 23 29.83 8.76 0.70
CA ARG A 23 30.71 9.57 -0.16
C ARG A 23 31.18 8.80 -1.40
N GLY A 24 31.39 7.48 -1.27
CA GLY A 24 31.72 6.61 -2.39
C GLY A 24 30.58 6.51 -3.42
N HIS A 25 29.32 6.45 -2.95
CA HIS A 25 28.14 6.41 -3.81
C HIS A 25 27.95 7.72 -4.59
N PHE A 26 28.12 8.88 -3.94
CA PHE A 26 27.89 10.18 -4.58
C PHE A 26 29.12 10.80 -5.26
N GLY A 27 30.31 10.23 -5.08
CA GLY A 27 31.57 10.74 -5.65
C GLY A 27 32.02 12.11 -5.12
N LYS A 28 31.40 12.61 -4.05
CA LYS A 28 31.69 13.93 -3.45
C LYS A 28 31.49 13.94 -1.94
N ALA A 29 32.17 14.86 -1.26
CA ALA A 29 32.12 14.98 0.20
C ALA A 29 30.91 15.78 0.71
N ARG A 30 30.39 16.69 -0.11
CA ARG A 30 29.27 17.57 0.23
C ARG A 30 28.47 17.94 -1.01
N PHE A 31 27.18 18.16 -0.84
CA PHE A 31 26.39 18.91 -1.80
C PHE A 31 26.65 20.40 -1.62
N LYS A 32 26.75 21.13 -2.73
CA LYS A 32 26.98 22.58 -2.75
C LYS A 32 26.33 23.18 -3.98
N GLU A 33 25.53 24.21 -3.76
CA GLU A 33 24.82 24.90 -4.84
C GLU A 33 24.68 26.39 -4.53
N THR A 34 24.76 27.24 -5.55
CA THR A 34 24.67 28.69 -5.38
C THR A 34 23.21 29.10 -5.20
N LEU A 35 22.95 29.95 -4.21
CA LEU A 35 21.61 30.50 -3.94
C LEU A 35 21.34 31.76 -4.76
N LYS A 36 22.28 32.18 -5.61
CA LYS A 36 22.20 33.34 -6.50
C LYS A 36 21.71 34.61 -5.79
N THR A 37 22.12 34.82 -4.53
CA THR A 37 21.77 35.99 -3.70
C THR A 37 22.94 36.35 -2.78
N ASP A 38 23.03 37.62 -2.43
CA ASP A 38 23.97 38.20 -1.47
C ASP A 38 23.32 38.49 -0.09
N SER A 39 21.99 38.41 0.00
CA SER A 39 21.21 38.55 1.22
C SER A 39 21.17 37.26 2.03
N GLU A 40 21.57 37.31 3.31
CA GLU A 40 21.53 36.13 4.21
C GLU A 40 20.11 35.64 4.45
N ALA A 41 19.14 36.56 4.55
CA ALA A 41 17.73 36.20 4.79
C ALA A 41 17.15 35.42 3.60
N ILE A 42 17.35 35.92 2.39
CA ILE A 42 16.93 35.25 1.15
C ILE A 42 17.69 33.93 0.99
N ALA A 43 18.98 33.89 1.33
CA ALA A 43 19.77 32.68 1.28
C ALA A 43 19.24 31.57 2.20
N ARG A 44 18.88 31.90 3.44
CA ARG A 44 18.30 30.90 4.37
C ARG A 44 17.01 30.30 3.81
N ARG A 45 16.14 31.15 3.26
CA ARG A 45 14.89 30.72 2.60
C ARG A 45 15.14 29.81 1.42
N ARG A 46 16.04 30.21 0.50
CA ARG A 46 16.40 29.42 -0.69
C ARG A 46 17.14 28.13 -0.37
N ALA A 47 17.86 28.06 0.76
CA ALA A 47 18.62 26.87 1.13
C ALA A 47 17.75 25.75 1.69
N ALA A 48 16.69 26.09 2.43
CA ALA A 48 15.80 25.12 3.07
C ALA A 48 15.33 24.00 2.13
N PRO A 49 14.77 24.29 0.93
CA PRO A 49 14.36 23.24 0.01
C PRO A 49 15.49 22.38 -0.54
N LEU A 50 16.60 23.00 -0.97
CA LEU A 50 17.76 22.27 -1.49
C LEU A 50 18.30 21.27 -0.47
N ILE A 51 18.33 21.66 0.81
CA ILE A 51 18.77 20.80 1.90
C ILE A 51 17.81 19.63 2.10
N ALA A 52 16.50 19.85 2.00
CA ALA A 52 15.51 18.78 2.13
C ALA A 52 15.68 17.75 1.01
N THR A 53 15.78 18.19 -0.24
CA THR A 53 16.04 17.32 -1.39
C THR A 53 17.36 16.54 -1.23
N TRP A 54 18.42 17.18 -0.75
CA TRP A 54 19.69 16.49 -0.51
C TRP A 54 19.62 15.47 0.63
N LYS A 55 18.84 15.74 1.68
CA LYS A 55 18.58 14.76 2.74
C LYS A 55 17.79 13.56 2.20
N GLY A 56 16.76 13.80 1.37
CA GLY A 56 16.01 12.73 0.70
C GLY A 56 16.93 11.83 -0.12
N LYS A 57 17.84 12.41 -0.91
CA LYS A 57 18.85 11.65 -1.67
C LYS A 57 19.76 10.80 -0.79
N ILE A 58 20.19 11.34 0.36
CA ILE A 58 21.03 10.62 1.32
C ILE A 58 20.29 9.41 1.90
N GLU A 59 19.03 9.59 2.30
CA GLU A 59 18.22 8.50 2.85
C GLU A 59 17.87 7.44 1.80
N ALA A 60 17.52 7.86 0.58
CA ALA A 60 17.29 6.93 -0.53
C ALA A 60 18.52 6.05 -0.81
N ALA A 61 19.73 6.63 -0.77
CA ALA A 61 20.98 5.88 -0.92
C ALA A 61 21.27 4.92 0.25
N ARG A 62 20.65 5.11 1.42
CA ARG A 62 20.79 4.19 2.57
C ARG A 62 19.81 3.04 2.51
N THR A 63 18.54 3.33 2.20
CA THR A 63 17.47 2.33 2.24
C THR A 63 17.35 1.53 0.94
N GLY A 64 17.97 2.01 -0.15
CA GLY A 64 17.83 1.41 -1.48
C GLY A 64 16.45 1.64 -2.11
N THR A 65 15.64 2.51 -1.50
CA THR A 65 14.33 2.93 -1.99
C THR A 65 14.44 4.34 -2.52
N ASP A 66 14.18 4.54 -3.82
CA ASP A 66 14.18 5.87 -4.42
C ASP A 66 12.84 6.58 -4.17
N ASP A 67 12.65 7.05 -2.94
CA ASP A 67 11.47 7.81 -2.53
C ASP A 67 11.70 9.33 -2.60
N SER A 68 12.70 9.77 -3.38
CA SER A 68 13.12 11.19 -3.38
C SER A 68 12.03 12.12 -3.87
N VAL A 69 11.22 11.66 -4.84
CA VAL A 69 10.12 12.45 -5.41
C VAL A 69 8.99 12.66 -4.40
N LEU A 70 8.56 11.61 -3.67
CA LEU A 70 7.52 11.78 -2.65
C LEU A 70 8.00 12.61 -1.47
N GLN A 71 9.27 12.46 -1.07
CA GLN A 71 9.90 13.30 -0.03
C GLN A 71 9.91 14.77 -0.44
N ASP A 72 10.28 15.07 -1.68
CA ASP A 72 10.24 16.42 -2.23
C ASP A 72 8.79 16.93 -2.19
N ILE A 73 7.81 16.19 -2.74
CA ILE A 73 6.38 16.58 -2.74
C ILE A 73 5.90 16.96 -1.33
N LYS A 74 6.11 16.08 -0.33
CA LYS A 74 5.70 16.31 1.05
C LYS A 74 6.37 17.54 1.66
N PHE A 75 7.66 17.74 1.37
CA PHE A 75 8.38 18.93 1.83
C PHE A 75 7.77 20.20 1.24
N TRP A 76 7.55 20.22 -0.07
CA TRP A 76 7.01 21.40 -0.76
C TRP A 76 5.58 21.73 -0.33
N GLN A 77 4.72 20.72 -0.16
CA GLN A 77 3.38 20.89 0.41
C GLN A 77 3.42 21.51 1.80
N HIS A 78 4.28 20.98 2.68
CA HIS A 78 4.44 21.52 4.04
C HIS A 78 5.00 22.95 4.04
N ALA A 79 5.97 23.23 3.17
CA ALA A 79 6.56 24.55 3.03
C ALA A 79 5.52 25.57 2.54
N LEU A 80 4.68 25.21 1.56
CA LEU A 80 3.56 26.04 1.11
C LEU A 80 2.51 26.23 2.19
N SER A 81 2.17 25.19 2.97
CA SER A 81 1.13 25.28 4.01
C SER A 81 1.55 26.08 5.25
N THR A 82 2.85 26.22 5.50
CA THR A 82 3.40 26.91 6.69
C THR A 82 3.93 28.31 6.39
N THR A 83 4.07 28.66 5.12
CA THR A 83 4.52 29.98 4.69
C THR A 83 3.47 31.04 5.00
N THR A 84 3.93 32.22 5.42
CA THR A 84 3.06 33.36 5.76
C THR A 84 3.33 34.60 4.91
N THR A 85 4.35 34.57 4.04
CA THR A 85 4.73 35.70 3.20
C THR A 85 4.71 35.34 1.72
N GLU A 86 4.20 36.25 0.89
CA GLU A 86 4.08 36.07 -0.56
C GLU A 86 5.44 35.88 -1.24
N ASP A 87 6.48 36.56 -0.75
CA ASP A 87 7.86 36.37 -1.21
C ASP A 87 8.38 34.95 -0.95
N GLU A 88 8.08 34.37 0.21
CA GLU A 88 8.48 33.00 0.53
C GLU A 88 7.70 31.99 -0.30
N GLU A 89 6.40 32.22 -0.51
CA GLU A 89 5.56 31.36 -1.34
C GLU A 89 6.07 31.34 -2.78
N THR A 90 6.39 32.52 -3.33
CA THR A 90 6.96 32.67 -4.67
C THR A 90 8.27 31.88 -4.81
N ILE A 91 9.18 32.01 -3.83
CA ILE A 91 10.44 31.26 -3.83
C ILE A 91 10.18 29.74 -3.81
N ILE A 92 9.25 29.29 -2.96
CA ILE A 92 8.93 27.87 -2.82
C ILE A 92 8.35 27.32 -4.13
N ARG A 93 7.43 28.07 -4.77
CA ARG A 93 6.86 27.73 -6.07
C ARG A 93 7.92 27.69 -7.17
N ASP A 94 8.83 28.66 -7.24
CA ASP A 94 9.91 28.68 -8.25
C ASP A 94 10.75 27.41 -8.21
N PHE A 95 11.13 26.96 -7.01
CA PHE A 95 11.89 25.72 -6.89
C PHE A 95 11.04 24.47 -7.18
N ALA A 96 9.76 24.46 -6.80
CA ALA A 96 8.85 23.36 -7.15
C ALA A 96 8.69 23.23 -8.67
N VAL A 97 8.62 24.36 -9.40
CA VAL A 97 8.64 24.40 -10.87
C VAL A 97 9.97 23.83 -11.38
N GLU A 98 11.12 24.28 -10.86
CA GLU A 98 12.43 23.77 -11.32
C GLU A 98 12.58 22.25 -11.09
N ALA A 99 12.07 21.74 -9.97
CA ALA A 99 12.05 20.30 -9.68
C ALA A 99 11.13 19.55 -10.65
N ALA A 100 9.94 20.10 -10.91
CA ALA A 100 8.99 19.54 -11.88
C ALA A 100 9.56 19.52 -13.30
N GLU A 101 10.19 20.60 -13.78
CA GLU A 101 10.83 20.65 -15.09
C GLU A 101 11.90 19.57 -15.27
N LYS A 102 12.71 19.32 -14.23
CA LYS A 102 13.72 18.25 -14.25
C LYS A 102 13.08 16.88 -14.38
N LEU A 103 11.95 16.65 -13.70
CA LEU A 103 11.23 15.37 -13.75
C LEU A 103 10.52 15.18 -15.10
N GLU A 104 9.97 16.25 -15.68
CA GLU A 104 9.34 16.25 -17.00
C GLU A 104 10.31 15.85 -18.12
N LEU A 105 11.59 16.26 -18.00
CA LEU A 105 12.65 15.84 -18.92
C LEU A 105 12.98 14.34 -18.85
N GLN A 106 12.64 13.68 -17.74
CA GLN A 106 12.90 12.26 -17.53
C GLN A 106 11.71 11.40 -17.95
N GLU A 107 10.49 11.86 -17.64
CA GLU A 107 9.24 11.18 -17.95
C GLU A 107 8.16 12.20 -18.33
N GLU A 108 7.56 12.01 -19.51
CA GLU A 108 6.50 12.88 -20.02
C GLU A 108 5.30 12.91 -19.06
N GLY A 109 4.88 14.12 -18.69
CA GLY A 109 3.80 14.41 -17.76
C GLY A 109 4.14 14.23 -16.28
N ALA A 110 5.31 13.69 -15.92
CA ALA A 110 5.66 13.45 -14.51
C ALA A 110 5.90 14.75 -13.73
N GLY A 111 6.52 15.75 -14.37
CA GLY A 111 6.73 17.07 -13.78
C GLY A 111 5.41 17.80 -13.56
N VAL A 112 4.53 17.79 -14.56
CA VAL A 112 3.18 18.38 -14.43
C VAL A 112 2.40 17.77 -13.27
N ARG A 113 2.42 16.43 -13.15
CA ARG A 113 1.77 15.72 -12.04
C ARG A 113 2.38 16.12 -10.69
N MET A 114 3.71 16.12 -10.58
CA MET A 114 4.42 16.52 -9.36
C MET A 114 4.05 17.94 -8.92
N TYR A 115 4.11 18.91 -9.83
CA TYR A 115 3.81 20.31 -9.50
C TYR A 115 2.37 20.47 -9.02
N LYS A 116 1.42 19.88 -9.74
CA LYS A 116 0.00 19.92 -9.35
C LYS A 116 -0.27 19.24 -8.01
N THR A 117 0.46 18.18 -7.70
CA THR A 117 0.39 17.57 -6.37
C THR A 117 0.97 18.46 -5.28
N ILE A 118 2.08 19.14 -5.55
CA ILE A 118 2.69 20.09 -4.60
C ILE A 118 1.72 21.21 -4.22
N ILE A 119 1.01 21.77 -5.20
CA ILE A 119 0.07 22.88 -4.97
C ILE A 119 -1.33 22.41 -4.51
N GLY A 120 -1.54 21.10 -4.35
CA GLY A 120 -2.80 20.53 -3.89
C GLY A 120 -3.91 20.42 -4.94
N GLU A 121 -3.60 20.65 -6.22
CA GLU A 121 -4.57 20.49 -7.32
C GLU A 121 -4.77 19.03 -7.73
N LEU A 122 -3.76 18.17 -7.52
CA LEU A 122 -3.84 16.74 -7.81
C LEU A 122 -3.46 15.92 -6.59
N ILE A 123 -4.37 15.06 -6.15
CA ILE A 123 -4.16 14.18 -5.00
C ILE A 123 -3.79 12.78 -5.51
N PRO A 124 -2.59 12.26 -5.22
CA PRO A 124 -2.22 10.89 -5.54
C PRO A 124 -3.17 9.89 -4.88
N THR A 125 -3.53 8.85 -5.63
CA THR A 125 -4.48 7.83 -5.15
C THR A 125 -3.96 7.09 -3.92
N ASP A 126 -2.65 6.95 -3.76
CA ASP A 126 -2.00 6.23 -2.66
C ASP A 126 -1.65 7.13 -1.45
N GLN A 127 -1.90 8.44 -1.53
CA GLN A 127 -1.44 9.41 -0.53
C GLN A 127 -1.88 9.09 0.91
N TYR A 128 -3.09 8.56 1.10
CA TYR A 128 -3.71 8.38 2.41
C TYR A 128 -3.80 6.91 2.85
N ILE A 129 -3.03 6.00 2.22
CA ILE A 129 -3.07 4.57 2.53
C ILE A 129 -2.71 4.32 4.00
N ASP A 130 -1.67 4.99 4.52
CA ASP A 130 -1.15 4.71 5.85
C ASP A 130 -2.14 5.14 6.94
N GLU A 131 -2.73 6.32 6.80
CA GLU A 131 -3.73 6.87 7.69
C GLU A 131 -5.02 6.05 7.65
N TRP A 132 -5.44 5.65 6.44
CA TRP A 132 -6.57 4.74 6.28
C TRP A 132 -6.31 3.40 6.99
N LEU A 133 -5.18 2.75 6.72
CA LEU A 133 -4.86 1.46 7.33
C LEU A 133 -4.68 1.56 8.85
N ALA A 134 -4.21 2.70 9.37
CA ALA A 134 -4.15 2.98 10.80
C ALA A 134 -5.54 3.08 11.44
N SER A 135 -6.54 3.60 10.71
CA SER A 135 -7.93 3.69 11.18
C SER A 135 -8.65 2.34 11.28
N LEU A 136 -8.16 1.30 10.61
CA LEU A 136 -8.80 -0.02 10.56
C LEU A 136 -8.39 -0.92 11.74
N SER A 137 -9.34 -1.73 12.22
CA SER A 137 -9.12 -2.78 13.24
C SER A 137 -8.73 -4.15 12.66
N ASP A 138 -8.36 -4.20 11.38
CA ASP A 138 -8.02 -5.43 10.67
C ASP A 138 -6.70 -6.09 11.14
N THR A 139 -6.58 -7.39 10.88
CA THR A 139 -5.30 -8.11 11.06
C THR A 139 -4.22 -7.59 10.11
N SER A 140 -2.94 -7.72 10.49
CA SER A 140 -1.79 -7.28 9.68
C SER A 140 -1.84 -7.82 8.24
N LYS A 141 -2.08 -9.14 8.09
CA LYS A 141 -2.25 -9.79 6.79
C LYS A 141 -3.33 -9.14 5.92
N THR A 142 -4.46 -8.76 6.52
CA THR A 142 -5.57 -8.11 5.81
C THR A 142 -5.21 -6.68 5.42
N LYS A 143 -4.54 -5.92 6.30
CA LYS A 143 -4.01 -4.59 6.00
C LYS A 143 -3.03 -4.61 4.83
N ASP A 144 -2.12 -5.59 4.81
CA ASP A 144 -1.17 -5.77 3.70
C ASP A 144 -1.88 -6.08 2.36
N MET A 145 -2.94 -6.90 2.40
CA MET A 145 -3.76 -7.16 1.21
C MET A 145 -4.48 -5.90 0.71
N LYS A 146 -5.04 -5.11 1.63
CA LYS A 146 -5.71 -3.84 1.32
C LYS A 146 -4.72 -2.83 0.72
N ARG A 147 -3.55 -2.64 1.35
CA ARG A 147 -2.45 -1.81 0.84
C ARG A 147 -2.12 -2.13 -0.61
N ARG A 148 -1.78 -3.39 -0.87
CA ARG A 148 -1.36 -3.86 -2.20
C ARG A 148 -2.42 -3.62 -3.26
N GLU A 149 -3.70 -3.70 -2.89
CA GLU A 149 -4.77 -3.45 -3.83
C GLU A 149 -4.88 -1.96 -4.19
N VAL A 150 -4.75 -1.06 -3.21
CA VAL A 150 -4.74 0.39 -3.47
C VAL A 150 -3.50 0.78 -4.28
N GLU A 151 -2.32 0.25 -3.96
CA GLU A 151 -1.08 0.50 -4.73
C GLU A 151 -1.22 0.06 -6.19
N ARG A 152 -1.75 -1.14 -6.45
CA ARG A 152 -2.02 -1.60 -7.82
C ARG A 152 -3.03 -0.71 -8.54
N PHE A 153 -4.04 -0.23 -7.82
CA PHE A 153 -5.03 0.65 -8.37
C PHE A 153 -4.44 2.03 -8.69
N ALA A 154 -3.55 2.55 -7.85
CA ALA A 154 -2.83 3.81 -8.06
C ALA A 154 -1.91 3.78 -9.30
N VAL A 155 -1.32 2.62 -9.63
CA VAL A 155 -0.56 2.49 -10.89
C VAL A 155 -1.44 2.74 -12.13
N VAL A 156 -2.72 2.34 -12.08
CA VAL A 156 -3.66 2.54 -13.20
C VAL A 156 -4.33 3.91 -13.13
N PHE A 157 -4.58 4.40 -11.92
CA PHE A 157 -5.22 5.68 -11.63
C PHE A 157 -4.32 6.49 -10.69
N PRO A 158 -3.30 7.19 -11.22
CA PRO A 158 -2.30 7.86 -10.38
C PRO A 158 -2.87 8.91 -9.43
N THR A 159 -3.93 9.59 -9.85
CA THR A 159 -4.55 10.70 -9.10
C THR A 159 -6.06 10.55 -9.01
N LEU A 160 -6.66 11.10 -7.95
CA LEU A 160 -8.08 10.90 -7.64
C LEU A 160 -9.04 11.39 -8.73
N ASP A 161 -8.69 12.46 -9.45
CA ASP A 161 -9.47 13.01 -10.57
C ASP A 161 -9.56 12.06 -11.78
N THR A 162 -8.56 11.19 -11.96
CA THR A 162 -8.58 10.18 -13.04
C THR A 162 -9.55 9.04 -12.76
N ILE A 163 -9.97 8.87 -11.49
CA ILE A 163 -10.88 7.82 -11.05
C ILE A 163 -12.30 8.23 -11.43
N THR A 164 -12.68 7.88 -12.66
CA THR A 164 -14.05 8.07 -13.15
C THR A 164 -14.81 6.76 -13.24
N LYS A 165 -16.12 6.81 -13.01
CA LYS A 165 -17.01 5.63 -13.12
C LYS A 165 -16.84 4.90 -14.46
N LYS A 166 -16.67 5.66 -15.54
CA LYS A 166 -16.42 5.14 -16.90
C LYS A 166 -15.05 4.45 -16.99
N ALA A 167 -14.00 5.07 -16.46
CA ALA A 167 -12.65 4.53 -16.52
C ALA A 167 -12.49 3.29 -15.64
N VAL A 168 -13.02 3.31 -14.41
CA VAL A 168 -13.08 2.15 -13.50
C VAL A 168 -13.83 0.99 -14.15
N LYS A 169 -14.99 1.25 -14.77
CA LYS A 169 -15.75 0.22 -15.46
C LYS A 169 -14.95 -0.42 -16.61
N ARG A 170 -14.25 0.39 -17.41
CA ARG A 170 -13.39 -0.10 -18.49
C ARG A 170 -12.24 -0.94 -17.94
N TRP A 171 -11.59 -0.48 -16.87
CA TRP A 171 -10.52 -1.21 -16.21
C TRP A 171 -10.98 -2.59 -15.71
N CYS A 172 -12.13 -2.67 -15.03
CA CYS A 172 -12.68 -3.96 -14.60
C CYS A 172 -13.02 -4.89 -15.77
N VAL A 173 -13.51 -4.35 -16.90
CA VAL A 173 -13.74 -5.15 -18.12
C VAL A 173 -12.43 -5.71 -18.68
N GLY A 174 -11.36 -4.91 -18.69
CA GLY A 174 -10.01 -5.37 -19.08
C GLY A 174 -9.49 -6.48 -18.16
N LEU A 175 -9.68 -6.36 -16.84
CA LEU A 175 -9.32 -7.40 -15.88
C LEU A 175 -10.07 -8.73 -16.11
N MET A 176 -11.35 -8.67 -16.52
CA MET A 176 -12.14 -9.86 -16.85
C MET A 176 -11.72 -10.50 -18.18
N GLY A 177 -11.43 -9.67 -19.18
CA GLY A 177 -11.08 -10.13 -20.53
C GLY A 177 -9.64 -10.62 -20.63
N GLU A 178 -8.71 -9.67 -20.71
CA GLU A 178 -7.27 -9.95 -20.92
C GLU A 178 -6.61 -10.50 -19.66
N GLY A 179 -7.04 -10.04 -18.48
CA GLY A 179 -6.49 -10.49 -17.20
C GLY A 179 -7.01 -11.85 -16.71
N GLY A 180 -8.12 -12.34 -17.27
CA GLY A 180 -8.74 -13.61 -16.85
C GLY A 180 -9.21 -13.67 -15.39
N LEU A 181 -9.36 -12.52 -14.71
CA LEU A 181 -9.81 -12.50 -13.31
C LEU A 181 -11.30 -12.86 -13.20
N LYS A 182 -11.60 -13.79 -12.29
CA LYS A 182 -12.99 -14.14 -11.95
C LYS A 182 -13.70 -12.93 -11.31
N LEU A 183 -14.99 -12.74 -11.63
CA LEU A 183 -15.82 -11.64 -11.09
C LEU A 183 -15.83 -11.57 -9.55
N LYS A 184 -15.74 -12.73 -8.88
CA LYS A 184 -15.65 -12.82 -7.42
C LYS A 184 -14.41 -12.10 -6.88
N THR A 185 -13.27 -12.26 -7.55
CA THR A 185 -12.01 -11.60 -7.19
C THR A 185 -12.11 -10.10 -7.42
N ILE A 186 -12.64 -9.67 -8.57
CA ILE A 186 -12.81 -8.24 -8.89
C ILE A 186 -13.75 -7.56 -7.88
N THR A 187 -14.86 -8.22 -7.53
CA THR A 187 -15.81 -7.70 -6.53
C THR A 187 -15.16 -7.57 -5.15
N LYS A 188 -14.34 -8.55 -4.74
CA LYS A 188 -13.56 -8.48 -3.51
C LYS A 188 -12.58 -7.31 -3.53
N ASN A 189 -11.80 -7.17 -4.60
CA ASN A 189 -10.84 -6.09 -4.76
C ASN A 189 -11.52 -4.72 -4.71
N LEU A 190 -12.64 -4.56 -5.44
CA LEU A 190 -13.47 -3.35 -5.37
C LEU A 190 -14.00 -3.05 -3.97
N SER A 191 -14.24 -4.07 -3.13
CA SER A 191 -14.66 -3.83 -1.75
C SER A 191 -13.56 -3.17 -0.90
N PHE A 192 -12.29 -3.51 -1.15
CA PHE A 192 -11.17 -2.84 -0.49
C PHE A 192 -11.03 -1.39 -0.97
N LEU A 193 -11.13 -1.18 -2.28
CA LEU A 193 -11.07 0.15 -2.87
C LEU A 193 -12.22 1.05 -2.41
N ARG A 194 -13.44 0.52 -2.29
CA ARG A 194 -14.58 1.27 -1.71
C ARG A 194 -14.35 1.62 -0.25
N SER A 195 -13.82 0.70 0.54
CA SER A 195 -13.47 0.99 1.94
C SER A 195 -12.42 2.09 2.07
N TYR A 196 -11.48 2.18 1.12
CA TYR A 196 -10.53 3.28 1.05
C TYR A 196 -11.21 4.58 0.60
N TRP A 197 -12.04 4.53 -0.43
CA TRP A 197 -12.78 5.69 -0.93
C TRP A 197 -13.70 6.30 0.14
N SER A 198 -14.44 5.48 0.89
CA SER A 198 -15.26 5.95 2.02
C SER A 198 -14.44 6.57 3.14
N TYR A 199 -13.19 6.15 3.32
CA TYR A 199 -12.28 6.84 4.23
C TYR A 199 -11.91 8.23 3.71
N LEU A 200 -11.58 8.35 2.41
CA LEU A 200 -11.31 9.65 1.78
C LEU A 200 -12.51 10.60 1.87
N GLU A 201 -13.73 10.09 1.71
CA GLU A 201 -14.98 10.85 1.93
C GLU A 201 -15.05 11.35 3.38
N SER A 202 -14.76 10.47 4.35
CA SER A 202 -14.86 10.81 5.79
C SER A 202 -13.87 11.87 6.26
N VAL A 203 -12.73 12.02 5.57
CA VAL A 203 -11.73 13.06 5.82
C VAL A 203 -11.86 14.25 4.87
N GLU A 204 -12.97 14.34 4.13
CA GLU A 204 -13.31 15.42 3.20
C GLU A 204 -12.28 15.64 2.07
N VAL A 205 -11.51 14.61 1.73
CA VAL A 205 -10.54 14.63 0.61
C VAL A 205 -11.25 14.51 -0.74
N VAL A 206 -12.39 13.79 -0.77
CA VAL A 206 -13.27 13.69 -1.94
C VAL A 206 -14.69 14.07 -1.54
N SER A 207 -15.47 14.54 -2.52
CA SER A 207 -16.88 14.86 -2.32
C SER A 207 -17.71 13.59 -2.10
N ASP A 208 -18.64 13.66 -1.15
CA ASP A 208 -19.66 12.67 -0.84
C ASP A 208 -20.67 12.44 -1.98
N GLU A 209 -20.81 13.39 -2.91
CA GLU A 209 -21.67 13.26 -4.09
C GLU A 209 -21.05 12.38 -5.20
N TYR A 210 -19.74 12.12 -5.11
CA TYR A 210 -18.99 11.46 -6.18
C TYR A 210 -18.60 10.02 -5.84
N GLU A 211 -19.37 9.06 -6.36
CA GLU A 211 -19.18 7.62 -6.11
C GLU A 211 -18.68 6.84 -7.36
N PRO A 212 -17.41 6.97 -7.78
CA PRO A 212 -16.91 6.32 -9.01
C PRO A 212 -16.77 4.79 -8.89
N LEU A 213 -16.72 4.24 -7.67
CA LEU A 213 -16.53 2.81 -7.41
C LEU A 213 -17.85 2.05 -7.15
N HIS A 214 -18.97 2.78 -7.04
CA HIS A 214 -20.29 2.21 -6.76
C HIS A 214 -21.11 2.01 -8.05
N ASN A 215 -22.03 1.05 -8.00
CA ASN A 215 -23.02 0.83 -9.07
C ASN A 215 -22.38 0.70 -10.48
N LEU A 216 -21.29 -0.07 -10.60
CA LEU A 216 -20.55 -0.27 -11.85
C LEU A 216 -21.30 -1.13 -12.89
N GLY A 217 -22.44 -1.72 -12.48
CA GLY A 217 -23.33 -2.46 -13.37
C GLY A 217 -22.80 -3.84 -13.78
N PHE A 218 -21.92 -4.45 -12.99
CA PHE A 218 -21.55 -5.85 -13.17
C PHE A 218 -22.70 -6.74 -12.71
N SER A 219 -23.27 -7.55 -13.61
CA SER A 219 -24.30 -8.51 -13.24
C SER A 219 -23.66 -9.66 -12.46
N THR A 220 -24.15 -9.89 -11.24
CA THR A 220 -23.78 -11.06 -10.42
C THR A 220 -24.45 -12.35 -10.90
N LYS A 221 -25.24 -12.31 -11.99
CA LYS A 221 -25.80 -13.52 -12.59
C LYS A 221 -24.64 -14.39 -13.03
N SER A 222 -24.39 -15.46 -12.29
CA SER A 222 -23.42 -16.47 -12.66
C SER A 222 -23.75 -16.92 -14.08
N SER A 223 -22.82 -16.72 -15.01
CA SER A 223 -22.94 -17.39 -16.29
C SER A 223 -22.87 -18.89 -16.00
N LYS A 224 -23.64 -19.71 -16.70
CA LYS A 224 -23.61 -21.18 -16.56
C LYS A 224 -22.19 -21.78 -16.62
N ALA A 225 -21.21 -21.04 -17.17
CA ALA A 225 -19.80 -21.40 -17.21
C ALA A 225 -19.09 -21.40 -15.84
N SER A 226 -19.56 -20.64 -14.84
CA SER A 226 -18.90 -20.63 -13.52
C SER A 226 -19.15 -21.88 -12.68
N LYS A 227 -19.98 -22.82 -13.15
CA LYS A 227 -20.25 -24.11 -12.48
C LYS A 227 -19.19 -25.19 -12.71
N GLN A 228 -18.24 -24.99 -13.62
CA GLN A 228 -17.28 -26.05 -13.97
C GLN A 228 -16.17 -26.28 -12.93
N ASP A 229 -16.05 -25.42 -11.93
CA ASP A 229 -14.95 -25.42 -10.95
C ASP A 229 -15.51 -25.44 -9.51
N GLU A 230 -16.70 -26.02 -9.33
CA GLU A 230 -17.23 -26.29 -7.99
C GLU A 230 -16.35 -27.35 -7.33
N THR A 231 -15.72 -26.98 -6.23
CA THR A 231 -15.01 -27.92 -5.35
C THR A 231 -16.00 -28.99 -4.90
N VAL A 232 -15.89 -30.17 -5.49
CA VAL A 232 -16.74 -31.30 -5.11
C VAL A 232 -16.31 -31.77 -3.72
N PRO A 233 -17.22 -31.84 -2.75
CA PRO A 233 -16.87 -32.37 -1.43
C PRO A 233 -16.42 -33.82 -1.55
N PHE A 234 -15.41 -34.21 -0.76
CA PHE A 234 -14.99 -35.61 -0.68
C PHE A 234 -16.16 -36.47 -0.18
N SER A 235 -16.35 -37.63 -0.80
CA SER A 235 -17.26 -38.63 -0.24
C SER A 235 -16.63 -39.26 1.01
N ALA A 236 -17.45 -39.87 1.88
CA ALA A 236 -16.94 -40.59 3.04
C ALA A 236 -15.90 -41.67 2.65
N GLY A 237 -16.12 -42.35 1.50
CA GLY A 237 -15.19 -43.32 0.97
C GLY A 237 -13.85 -42.72 0.53
N ASP A 238 -13.85 -41.49 -0.01
CA ASP A 238 -12.61 -40.81 -0.41
C ASP A 238 -11.78 -40.40 0.80
N VAL A 239 -12.42 -39.93 1.87
CA VAL A 239 -11.74 -39.57 3.12
C VAL A 239 -11.08 -40.80 3.76
N VAL A 240 -11.77 -41.95 3.80
CA VAL A 240 -11.22 -43.20 4.32
C VAL A 240 -10.01 -43.66 3.49
N LYS A 241 -10.07 -43.53 2.15
CA LYS A 241 -8.93 -43.81 1.28
C LYS A 241 -7.75 -42.88 1.54
N LEU A 242 -7.98 -41.57 1.67
CA LEU A 242 -6.95 -40.58 1.97
C LEU A 242 -6.25 -40.90 3.30
N ARG A 243 -7.01 -41.28 4.33
CA ARG A 243 -6.50 -41.71 5.63
C ARG A 243 -5.64 -42.98 5.51
N ALA A 244 -6.13 -44.00 4.80
CA ALA A 244 -5.40 -45.25 4.60
C ALA A 244 -4.09 -45.08 3.80
N GLU A 245 -4.08 -44.20 2.79
CA GLU A 245 -2.86 -43.87 2.06
C GLU A 245 -1.84 -43.10 2.91
N ALA A 246 -2.31 -42.23 3.82
CA ALA A 246 -1.44 -41.57 4.81
C ALA A 246 -0.83 -42.59 5.80
N GLU A 247 -1.61 -43.58 6.26
CA GLU A 247 -1.13 -44.68 7.10
C GLU A 247 -0.05 -45.52 6.38
N LYS A 248 -0.26 -45.86 5.10
CA LYS A 248 0.74 -46.58 4.29
C LYS A 248 2.05 -45.80 4.16
N LYS A 249 1.97 -44.47 4.06
CA LYS A 249 3.12 -43.57 4.03
C LYS A 249 3.76 -43.32 5.40
N LYS A 250 3.19 -43.88 6.47
CA LYS A 250 3.64 -43.71 7.87
C LYS A 250 3.66 -42.24 8.32
N ASP A 251 2.82 -41.39 7.73
CA ASP A 251 2.66 -39.99 8.14
C ASP A 251 1.59 -39.89 9.24
N THR A 252 2.00 -40.18 10.47
CA THR A 252 1.10 -40.24 11.63
C THR A 252 0.40 -38.90 11.88
N LYS A 253 1.10 -37.78 11.67
CA LYS A 253 0.53 -36.43 11.84
C LYS A 253 -0.60 -36.18 10.86
N LEU A 254 -0.43 -36.58 9.60
CA LEU A 254 -1.47 -36.42 8.58
C LEU A 254 -2.66 -37.36 8.84
N VAL A 255 -2.43 -38.57 9.32
CA VAL A 255 -3.50 -39.50 9.73
C VAL A 255 -4.35 -38.89 10.85
N ASP A 256 -3.71 -38.33 11.87
CA ASP A 256 -4.39 -37.69 13.00
C ASP A 256 -5.19 -36.46 12.54
N LEU A 257 -4.59 -35.61 11.68
CA LEU A 257 -5.28 -34.45 11.12
C LEU A 257 -6.49 -34.83 10.28
N ILE A 258 -6.39 -35.83 9.40
CA ILE A 258 -7.53 -36.31 8.59
C ILE A 258 -8.63 -36.86 9.52
N THR A 259 -8.24 -37.62 10.55
CA THR A 259 -9.17 -38.21 11.52
C THR A 259 -9.90 -37.12 12.31
N LEU A 260 -9.21 -36.10 12.80
CA LEU A 260 -9.83 -34.99 13.51
C LEU A 260 -10.72 -34.15 12.59
N ALA A 261 -10.24 -33.82 11.38
CA ALA A 261 -10.96 -33.01 10.42
C ALA A 261 -12.28 -33.66 9.97
N MET A 262 -12.28 -34.98 9.73
CA MET A 262 -13.46 -35.68 9.21
C MET A 262 -14.62 -35.75 10.21
N TRP A 263 -14.34 -35.71 11.52
CA TRP A 263 -15.37 -35.77 12.58
C TRP A 263 -15.76 -34.41 13.15
N SER A 264 -14.85 -33.42 13.11
CA SER A 264 -15.10 -32.10 13.72
C SER A 264 -15.55 -31.03 12.71
N GLY A 265 -15.19 -31.16 11.44
CA GLY A 265 -15.34 -30.07 10.46
C GLY A 265 -14.51 -28.82 10.79
N ALA A 266 -13.54 -28.92 11.70
CA ALA A 266 -12.69 -27.82 12.12
C ALA A 266 -11.81 -27.29 10.97
N ARG A 267 -11.46 -26.01 11.02
CA ARG A 267 -10.54 -25.43 10.01
C ARG A 267 -9.13 -25.99 10.20
N ILE A 268 -8.37 -26.09 9.11
CA ILE A 268 -6.98 -26.56 9.15
C ILE A 268 -6.11 -25.74 10.12
N GLU A 269 -6.29 -24.42 10.16
CA GLU A 269 -5.56 -23.55 11.09
C GLU A 269 -5.92 -23.83 12.56
N GLU A 270 -7.17 -24.19 12.85
CA GLU A 270 -7.62 -24.56 14.20
C GLU A 270 -7.00 -25.89 14.64
N LEU A 271 -7.01 -26.90 13.75
CA LEU A 271 -6.39 -28.21 13.99
C LEU A 271 -4.87 -28.09 14.18
N CYS A 272 -4.20 -27.28 13.37
CA CYS A 272 -2.74 -27.11 13.46
C CYS A 272 -2.30 -26.20 14.63
N SER A 273 -3.22 -25.42 15.22
CA SER A 273 -2.94 -24.56 16.38
C SER A 273 -3.36 -25.20 17.71
N LEU A 274 -3.73 -26.48 17.72
CA LEU A 274 -4.03 -27.22 18.94
C LEU A 274 -2.77 -27.32 19.81
N THR A 275 -2.62 -26.42 20.78
CA THR A 275 -1.55 -26.43 21.78
C THR A 275 -2.12 -26.74 23.16
N GLU A 276 -1.59 -27.79 23.79
CA GLU A 276 -1.63 -28.13 25.23
C GLU A 276 -2.97 -28.20 25.97
N ALA A 277 -4.12 -27.78 25.42
CA ALA A 277 -5.43 -28.00 26.06
C ALA A 277 -5.77 -29.50 26.19
N LEU A 278 -5.09 -30.36 25.43
CA LEU A 278 -5.14 -31.82 25.57
C LEU A 278 -4.40 -32.34 26.82
N ASP A 279 -3.44 -31.59 27.37
CA ASP A 279 -2.73 -31.99 28.60
C ASP A 279 -3.64 -31.89 29.84
N GLN A 280 -4.65 -31.01 29.82
CA GLN A 280 -5.69 -30.97 30.85
C GLN A 280 -6.69 -32.14 30.74
N MET A 281 -6.83 -32.76 29.57
CA MET A 281 -7.63 -33.98 29.39
C MET A 281 -6.90 -35.27 29.76
N LYS A 282 -5.58 -35.22 30.00
CA LYS A 282 -4.81 -36.36 30.56
C LYS A 282 -5.11 -36.62 32.04
N GLY A 283 -5.82 -35.70 32.70
CA GLY A 283 -6.43 -35.92 34.01
C GLY A 283 -7.71 -36.75 33.89
N GLY A 284 -7.54 -38.04 33.60
CA GLY A 284 -8.54 -39.12 33.69
C GLY A 284 -10.01 -38.73 33.67
N ASN A 285 -10.58 -38.51 32.48
CA ASN A 285 -11.98 -38.84 32.24
C ASN A 285 -12.03 -39.79 31.05
N THR A 286 -12.28 -41.06 31.36
CA THR A 286 -12.74 -42.06 30.40
C THR A 286 -13.94 -41.51 29.66
N TRP A 287 -13.84 -41.40 28.34
CA TRP A 287 -15.01 -41.20 27.48
C TRP A 287 -15.79 -42.52 27.52
N GLU A 288 -16.83 -42.61 28.36
CA GLU A 288 -17.77 -43.73 28.30
C GLU A 288 -18.56 -43.62 27.00
N PRO A 289 -18.59 -44.67 26.16
CA PRO A 289 -19.44 -44.68 24.98
C PRO A 289 -20.89 -44.63 25.46
N VAL A 290 -21.63 -43.61 25.04
CA VAL A 290 -23.08 -43.61 25.17
C VAL A 290 -23.62 -44.61 24.15
N ASP A 291 -24.01 -45.79 24.62
CA ASP A 291 -24.69 -46.81 23.82
C ASP A 291 -26.05 -46.26 23.35
N TYR A 292 -26.13 -45.89 22.08
CA TYR A 292 -27.40 -45.56 21.42
C TYR A 292 -28.06 -46.83 20.88
N HIS A 293 -28.45 -47.75 21.78
CA HIS A 293 -29.33 -48.86 21.44
C HIS A 293 -30.33 -49.18 22.56
N SER A 294 -31.31 -48.29 22.73
CA SER A 294 -32.69 -48.66 23.05
C SER A 294 -33.57 -47.42 22.96
N ASP A 295 -34.34 -47.35 21.87
CA ASP A 295 -35.62 -46.68 21.70
C ASP A 295 -35.71 -46.13 20.27
N PHE A 296 -35.96 -47.04 19.33
CA PHE A 296 -37.00 -47.00 18.29
C PHE A 296 -37.02 -48.32 17.52
#